data_AF-A0A7F5R4I8-F1
#
_entry.id   AF-A0A7F5R4I8-F1
#
_cell.length_a   1.000
_cell.length_b   1.000
_cell.length_c   1.000
_cell.angle_alpha   90.00
_cell.angle_beta   90.00
_cell.angle_gamma   90.00
#
_symmetry.space_group_name_H-M   'P 1'
#
loop_
_entity.id
_entity.type
_entity.pdbx_description
1 polymer ?
#
loop_
_entity_poly.entity_id
_entity_poly.type
_entity_poly.pdbx_seq_one_letter_code
_entity_poly.pdbx_strand_id
1 'polypeptide(L)'
;MSLDRLEVKLPPFVPSDPELWFCMVDRSFEAYGITSESTKFGYVLGNLDPHYAAEVRDIIVNPPATDPYATIRAALIRRLGISQEARMKQLLEPEDLGDRKPTQFLCHLRGLAGTTMSDNLLRTIWSSRLPLNIQAIIATMRDKNLDETAGVADYIMEATQTQSMIATTATPTPQHDAIQQLTNKV
;
A
#
# COMPACT_ATOMS: atom_id res chain seq x y z
N MET A 1 43.82 2.22 12.55
CA MET A 1 42.45 2.70 12.24
C MET A 1 41.55 1.47 12.24
N SER A 2 40.83 1.23 13.34
CA SER A 2 39.76 0.23 13.34
C SER A 2 38.64 0.79 12.48
N LEU A 3 38.35 0.15 11.33
CA LEU A 3 37.04 0.36 10.72
C LEU A 3 36.05 -0.27 11.69
N ASP A 4 35.27 0.55 12.38
CA ASP A 4 34.02 0.11 12.97
C ASP A 4 33.24 -0.57 11.84
N ARG A 5 33.11 -1.89 11.97
CA ARG A 5 32.49 -2.76 10.97
C ARG A 5 31.02 -2.38 10.94
N LEU A 6 30.66 -1.52 10.00
CA LEU A 6 29.31 -0.96 9.87
C LEU A 6 28.29 -2.10 9.89
N GLU A 7 27.50 -2.18 10.95
CA GLU A 7 26.52 -3.24 11.13
C GLU A 7 25.36 -2.98 10.17
N VAL A 8 25.27 -3.79 9.12
CA VAL A 8 24.23 -3.67 8.10
C VAL A 8 22.93 -4.16 8.70
N LYS A 9 22.04 -3.22 9.02
CA LYS A 9 20.69 -3.51 9.50
C LYS A 9 19.74 -3.62 8.32
N LEU A 10 19.25 -4.84 8.07
CA LEU A 10 18.19 -5.08 7.10
C LEU A 10 16.81 -4.90 7.75
N PRO A 11 15.79 -4.54 6.96
CA PRO A 11 14.41 -4.52 7.43
C PRO A 11 13.92 -5.93 7.76
N PRO A 12 12.96 -6.07 8.71
CA PRO A 12 12.35 -7.36 9.02
C PRO A 12 11.69 -7.97 7.79
N PHE A 13 11.71 -9.31 7.70
CA PHE A 13 11.15 -10.04 6.57
C PHE A 13 9.63 -9.82 6.44
N VAL A 14 9.16 -9.57 5.20
CA VAL A 14 7.74 -9.35 4.89
C VAL A 14 7.22 -10.53 4.05
N PRO A 15 6.69 -11.60 4.67
CA PRO A 15 6.28 -12.82 3.97
C PRO A 15 5.05 -12.61 3.08
N SER A 16 4.19 -11.64 3.40
CA SER A 16 3.02 -11.28 2.60
C SER A 16 3.39 -10.59 1.28
N ASP A 17 4.58 -9.98 1.21
CA ASP A 17 5.10 -9.32 0.02
C ASP A 17 6.64 -9.45 -0.03
N PRO A 18 7.16 -10.65 -0.35
CA PRO A 18 8.60 -10.89 -0.41
C PRO A 18 9.26 -10.05 -1.50
N GLU A 19 8.54 -9.69 -2.55
CA GLU A 19 9.03 -8.85 -3.65
C GLU A 19 9.35 -7.44 -3.18
N LEU A 20 8.43 -6.81 -2.43
CA LEU A 20 8.67 -5.53 -1.77
C LEU A 20 9.85 -5.60 -0.79
N TRP A 21 9.93 -6.66 0.01
CA TRP A 21 11.03 -6.82 0.96
C TRP A 21 12.39 -6.88 0.26
N PHE A 22 12.52 -7.67 -0.80
CA PHE A 22 13.76 -7.73 -1.57
C PHE A 22 14.13 -6.39 -2.21
N CYS A 23 13.16 -5.61 -2.68
CA CYS A 23 13.43 -4.25 -3.15
C CYS A 23 14.04 -3.37 -2.04
N MET A 24 13.52 -3.42 -0.81
CA MET A 24 14.10 -2.66 0.32
C MET A 24 15.50 -3.15 0.71
N VAL A 25 15.71 -4.46 0.71
CA VAL A 25 17.01 -5.09 1.01
C VAL A 25 18.06 -4.76 -0.04
N ASP A 26 17.71 -4.80 -1.33
CA ASP A 26 18.61 -4.42 -2.43
C ASP A 26 19.10 -2.98 -2.28
N ARG A 27 18.19 -2.03 -1.97
CA ARG A 27 18.54 -0.63 -1.70
C ARG A 27 19.47 -0.48 -0.51
N SER A 28 19.27 -1.30 0.52
CA SER A 28 20.15 -1.32 1.70
C SER A 28 21.55 -1.81 1.30
N PHE A 29 21.64 -2.90 0.52
CA PHE A 29 22.92 -3.40 0.01
C PHE A 29 23.65 -2.37 -0.86
N GLU A 30 22.94 -1.67 -1.74
CA GLU A 30 23.48 -0.56 -2.53
C GLU A 30 24.06 0.54 -1.64
N ALA A 31 23.31 0.99 -0.64
CA ALA A 31 23.73 2.05 0.29
C ALA A 31 24.98 1.66 1.11
N TYR A 32 25.12 0.38 1.45
CA TYR A 32 26.28 -0.14 2.19
C TYR A 32 27.42 -0.64 1.31
N GLY A 33 27.31 -0.53 -0.02
CA GLY A 33 28.32 -1.00 -0.97
C GLY A 33 28.49 -2.52 -1.00
N ILE A 34 27.47 -3.28 -0.60
CA ILE A 34 27.50 -4.74 -0.59
C ILE A 34 27.15 -5.26 -1.99
N THR A 35 28.15 -5.79 -2.69
CA THR A 35 28.00 -6.31 -4.05
C THR A 35 28.14 -7.83 -4.15
N SER A 36 28.78 -8.47 -3.17
CA SER A 36 29.04 -9.92 -3.18
C SER A 36 27.76 -10.74 -2.97
N GLU A 37 27.43 -11.60 -3.95
CA GLU A 37 26.30 -12.54 -3.89
C GLU A 37 26.31 -13.41 -2.62
N SER A 38 27.48 -13.96 -2.25
CA SER A 38 27.62 -14.78 -1.05
C SER A 38 27.35 -13.98 0.23
N THR A 39 27.78 -12.72 0.28
CA THR A 39 27.52 -11.83 1.42
C THR A 39 26.03 -11.49 1.52
N LYS A 40 25.40 -11.11 0.39
CA LYS A 40 23.95 -10.85 0.33
C LYS A 40 23.13 -12.06 0.75
N PHE A 41 23.51 -13.24 0.26
CA PHE A 41 22.89 -14.52 0.65
C PHE A 41 22.96 -14.74 2.16
N GLY A 42 24.13 -14.57 2.78
CA GLY A 42 24.28 -14.68 4.23
C GLY A 42 23.39 -13.71 5.02
N TYR A 43 23.26 -12.46 4.57
CA TYR A 43 22.37 -11.48 5.19
C TYR A 43 20.90 -11.86 5.07
N VAL A 44 20.46 -12.36 3.91
CA VAL A 44 19.09 -12.85 3.74
C VAL A 44 18.81 -13.98 4.71
N LEU A 45 19.68 -14.99 4.79
CA LEU A 45 19.50 -16.12 5.71
C LEU A 45 19.40 -15.68 7.18
N GLY A 46 20.22 -14.71 7.59
CA GLY A 46 20.18 -14.15 8.94
C GLY A 46 18.91 -13.37 9.28
N ASN A 47 18.09 -13.01 8.28
CA ASN A 47 16.85 -12.25 8.45
C ASN A 47 15.58 -13.10 8.27
N LEU A 48 15.70 -14.38 7.93
CA LEU A 48 14.55 -15.28 7.79
C LEU A 48 14.22 -15.94 9.13
N ASP A 49 12.94 -15.88 9.51
CA ASP A 49 12.44 -16.75 10.58
C ASP A 49 12.57 -18.23 10.18
N PRO A 50 12.77 -19.15 11.14
CA PRO A 50 12.93 -20.58 10.86
C PRO A 50 11.80 -21.19 10.03
N HIS A 51 10.57 -20.69 10.19
CA HIS A 51 9.41 -21.14 9.41
C HIS A 51 9.56 -20.83 7.92
N TYR A 52 9.98 -19.60 7.56
CA TYR A 52 10.18 -19.21 6.16
C TYR A 52 11.48 -19.77 5.57
N ALA A 53 12.50 -19.98 6.40
CA ALA A 53 13.72 -20.67 5.98
C ALA A 53 13.44 -22.12 5.56
N ALA A 54 12.48 -22.79 6.21
CA ALA A 54 12.07 -24.15 5.85
C ALA A 54 11.51 -24.23 4.41
N GLU A 55 10.82 -23.18 3.96
CA GLU A 55 10.26 -23.08 2.60
C GLU A 55 11.33 -23.04 1.50
N VAL A 56 12.60 -22.77 1.82
CA VAL A 56 13.73 -22.77 0.89
C VAL A 56 14.90 -23.65 1.37
N ARG A 57 14.59 -24.65 2.20
CA ARG A 57 15.60 -25.55 2.81
C ARG A 57 16.54 -26.19 1.80
N ASP A 58 16.04 -26.59 0.64
CA ASP A 58 16.83 -27.20 -0.44
C ASP A 58 17.98 -26.28 -0.90
N ILE A 59 17.72 -24.98 -0.98
CA ILE A 59 18.71 -23.96 -1.38
C ILE A 59 19.67 -23.65 -0.23
N ILE A 60 19.19 -23.68 1.02
CA ILE A 60 20.04 -23.43 2.20
C ILE A 60 21.03 -24.59 2.40
N VAL A 61 20.54 -25.84 2.31
CA VAL A 61 21.36 -27.03 2.54
C VAL A 61 22.31 -27.31 1.38
N ASN A 62 21.86 -27.04 0.15
CA ASN A 62 22.67 -27.19 -1.06
C ASN A 62 22.69 -25.86 -1.84
N PRO A 63 23.48 -24.87 -1.38
CA PRO A 63 23.52 -23.57 -2.04
C PRO A 63 24.08 -23.69 -3.47
N PRO A 64 23.47 -22.99 -4.44
CA PRO A 64 23.95 -23.02 -5.82
C PRO A 64 25.34 -22.38 -5.91
N ALA A 65 26.18 -22.91 -6.81
CA ALA A 65 27.55 -22.45 -7.00
C ALA A 65 27.62 -21.04 -7.64
N THR A 66 26.60 -20.66 -8.40
CA THR A 66 26.46 -19.38 -9.09
C THR A 66 25.20 -18.66 -8.60
N ASP A 67 25.34 -17.36 -8.36
CA ASP A 67 24.26 -16.44 -7.98
C ASP A 67 23.32 -16.95 -6.86
N PRO A 68 23.87 -17.30 -5.67
CA PRO A 68 23.07 -17.80 -4.55
C PRO A 68 22.04 -16.81 -4.03
N TYR A 69 22.33 -15.51 -4.07
CA TYR A 69 21.36 -14.49 -3.64
C TYR A 69 20.23 -14.35 -4.65
N ALA A 70 20.54 -14.29 -5.95
CA ALA A 70 19.51 -14.27 -6.98
C ALA A 70 18.60 -15.51 -6.91
N THR A 71 19.18 -16.68 -6.66
CA THR A 71 18.46 -17.96 -6.59
C THR A 71 17.51 -18.01 -5.40
N ILE A 72 17.96 -17.65 -4.18
CA ILE A 72 17.09 -17.65 -3.00
C ILE A 72 15.99 -16.59 -3.10
N ARG A 73 16.31 -15.42 -3.68
CA ARG A 73 15.32 -14.37 -3.95
C ARG A 73 14.20 -14.88 -4.84
N ALA A 74 14.54 -15.46 -5.99
CA ALA A 74 13.56 -16.02 -6.91
C ALA A 74 12.72 -17.12 -6.24
N ALA A 75 13.34 -17.98 -5.43
CA ALA A 75 12.64 -19.04 -4.74
C ALA A 75 11.68 -18.53 -3.66
N LEU A 76 12.08 -17.57 -2.83
CA LEU A 76 11.22 -16.98 -1.81
C LEU A 76 10.04 -16.23 -2.44
N ILE A 77 10.29 -15.42 -3.48
CA ILE A 77 9.21 -14.73 -4.20
C ILE A 77 8.24 -15.75 -4.80
N ARG A 78 8.74 -16.85 -5.39
CA ARG A 78 7.88 -17.88 -6.00
C ARG A 78 7.10 -18.72 -4.99
N ARG A 79 7.71 -19.07 -3.84
CA ARG A 79 7.13 -20.02 -2.87
C ARG A 79 6.23 -19.32 -1.84
N LEU A 80 6.57 -18.10 -1.47
CA LEU A 80 5.82 -17.31 -0.48
C LEU A 80 4.93 -16.24 -1.11
N GLY A 81 5.29 -15.76 -2.30
CA GLY A 81 4.49 -14.77 -3.01
C GLY A 81 3.14 -15.33 -3.45
N ILE A 82 2.13 -14.47 -3.42
CA ILE A 82 0.83 -14.75 -4.03
C ILE A 82 0.98 -14.90 -5.55
N SER A 83 0.25 -15.87 -6.14
CA SER A 83 0.30 -16.10 -7.58
C SER A 83 -0.25 -14.91 -8.36
N GLN A 84 0.18 -14.73 -9.60
CA GLN A 84 -0.34 -13.69 -10.49
C GLN A 84 -1.87 -13.80 -10.66
N GLU A 85 -2.40 -15.03 -10.74
CA GLU A 85 -3.84 -15.29 -10.81
C GLU A 85 -4.56 -14.84 -9.52
N ALA A 86 -3.99 -15.13 -8.34
CA ALA A 86 -4.56 -14.69 -7.07
C ALA A 86 -4.54 -13.16 -6.94
N ARG A 87 -3.44 -12.51 -7.34
CA ARG A 87 -3.34 -11.04 -7.43
C ARG A 87 -4.44 -10.46 -8.33
N MET A 88 -4.65 -11.06 -9.49
CA MET A 88 -5.70 -10.64 -10.42
C MET A 88 -7.10 -10.83 -9.84
N LYS A 89 -7.37 -11.96 -9.17
CA LYS A 89 -8.64 -12.20 -8.49
C LYS A 89 -8.90 -11.14 -7.42
N GLN A 90 -7.94 -10.90 -6.53
CA GLN A 90 -8.05 -9.89 -5.49
C GLN A 90 -8.24 -8.48 -6.07
N LEU A 91 -7.54 -8.17 -7.17
CA LEU A 91 -7.70 -6.89 -7.86
C LEU A 91 -9.11 -6.70 -8.43
N LEU A 92 -9.78 -7.77 -8.86
CA LEU A 92 -11.13 -7.73 -9.42
C LEU A 92 -12.23 -7.85 -8.36
N GLU A 93 -11.93 -8.40 -7.19
CA GLU A 93 -12.87 -8.49 -6.08
C GLU A 93 -13.33 -7.09 -5.63
N PRO A 94 -14.64 -6.89 -5.40
CA PRO A 94 -15.15 -5.62 -4.91
C PRO A 94 -14.57 -5.35 -3.52
N GLU A 95 -13.67 -4.37 -3.44
CA GLU A 95 -13.03 -3.90 -2.23
C GLU A 95 -13.36 -2.42 -2.04
N ASP A 96 -13.88 -2.06 -0.87
CA ASP A 96 -14.20 -0.66 -0.57
C ASP A 96 -12.94 0.12 -0.20
N LEU A 97 -12.97 1.44 -0.46
CA LEU A 97 -11.90 2.36 -0.08
C LEU A 97 -11.59 2.30 1.44
N GLY A 98 -12.64 2.17 2.26
CA GLY A 98 -12.56 2.23 3.73
C GLY A 98 -12.06 3.60 4.21
N ASP A 99 -11.21 3.61 5.21
CA ASP A 99 -10.58 4.83 5.77
C ASP A 99 -9.32 5.29 5.01
N ARG A 100 -8.97 4.61 3.91
CA ARG A 100 -7.76 4.91 3.13
C ARG A 100 -7.97 6.15 2.27
N LYS A 101 -6.90 6.91 2.07
CA LYS A 101 -6.88 7.93 1.02
C LYS A 101 -6.98 7.29 -0.37
N PRO A 102 -7.66 7.92 -1.33
CA PRO A 102 -7.68 7.48 -2.72
C PRO A 102 -6.28 7.18 -3.30
N THR A 103 -5.25 7.96 -2.98
CA THR A 103 -3.86 7.69 -3.36
C THR A 103 -3.28 6.41 -2.74
N GLN A 104 -3.52 6.17 -1.45
CA GLN A 104 -3.09 4.96 -0.77
C GLN A 104 -3.77 3.73 -1.37
N PHE A 105 -5.05 3.84 -1.69
CA PHE A 105 -5.79 2.77 -2.33
C PHE A 105 -5.29 2.49 -3.76
N LEU A 106 -4.98 3.54 -4.53
CA LEU A 106 -4.35 3.38 -5.84
C LEU A 106 -3.00 2.63 -5.74
N CYS A 107 -2.18 2.98 -4.74
CA CYS A 107 -0.90 2.31 -4.51
C CYS A 107 -1.10 0.81 -4.23
N HIS A 108 -2.09 0.47 -3.39
CA HIS A 108 -2.47 -0.92 -3.14
C HIS A 108 -2.88 -1.67 -4.42
N LEU A 109 -3.78 -1.09 -5.22
CA LEU A 109 -4.23 -1.71 -6.47
C LEU A 109 -3.09 -1.85 -7.50
N ARG A 110 -2.15 -0.89 -7.56
CA ARG A 110 -0.93 -1.02 -8.39
C ARG A 110 -0.05 -2.18 -7.94
N GLY A 111 0.11 -2.36 -6.62
CA GLY A 111 0.85 -3.50 -6.06
C GLY A 111 0.26 -4.86 -6.48
N LEU A 112 -1.07 -4.96 -6.53
CA LEU A 112 -1.76 -6.16 -7.02
C LEU A 112 -1.66 -6.31 -8.54
N ALA A 113 -1.83 -5.23 -9.30
CA ALA A 113 -1.79 -5.24 -10.77
C ALA A 113 -0.41 -5.62 -11.32
N GLY A 114 0.66 -5.27 -10.61
CA GLY A 114 2.03 -5.41 -11.08
C GLY A 114 2.22 -4.77 -12.46
N THR A 115 2.97 -5.43 -13.34
CA THR A 115 3.21 -4.97 -14.73
C THR A 115 2.18 -5.46 -15.73
N THR A 116 1.13 -6.16 -15.28
CA THR A 116 0.20 -6.87 -16.17
C THR A 116 -0.93 -5.97 -16.69
N MET A 117 -1.28 -4.93 -15.94
CA MET A 117 -2.46 -4.11 -16.22
C MET A 117 -2.08 -2.71 -16.70
N SER A 118 -2.85 -2.16 -17.65
CA SER A 118 -2.67 -0.79 -18.09
C SER A 118 -3.27 0.22 -17.10
N ASP A 119 -2.66 1.41 -17.03
CA ASP A 119 -3.14 2.51 -16.19
C ASP A 119 -4.60 2.89 -16.49
N ASN A 120 -5.07 2.70 -17.73
CA ASN A 120 -6.46 2.97 -18.11
C ASN A 120 -7.45 1.99 -17.47
N LEU A 121 -7.13 0.70 -17.46
CA LEU A 121 -7.97 -0.31 -16.81
C LEU A 121 -7.90 -0.15 -15.29
N LEU A 122 -6.70 0.12 -14.76
CA LEU A 122 -6.51 0.37 -13.34
C LEU A 122 -7.30 1.61 -12.87
N ARG A 123 -7.28 2.69 -13.66
CA ARG A 123 -8.11 3.89 -13.42
C ARG A 123 -9.57 3.51 -13.30
N THR A 124 -10.07 2.67 -14.21
CA THR A 124 -11.48 2.26 -14.23
C THR A 124 -11.86 1.50 -12.96
N ILE A 125 -11.02 0.54 -12.54
CA ILE A 125 -11.24 -0.21 -11.29
C ILE A 125 -11.19 0.73 -10.10
N TRP A 126 -10.12 1.51 -9.98
CA TRP A 126 -9.92 2.43 -8.88
C TRP A 126 -11.07 3.44 -8.77
N SER A 127 -11.45 4.10 -9.87
CA SER A 127 -12.53 5.08 -9.84
C SER A 127 -13.88 4.46 -9.52
N SER A 128 -14.15 3.23 -9.96
CA SER A 128 -15.43 2.54 -9.68
C SER A 128 -15.67 2.27 -8.19
N ARG A 129 -14.59 2.27 -7.39
CA ARG A 129 -14.60 1.94 -5.95
C ARG A 129 -14.51 3.17 -5.04
N LEU A 130 -14.50 4.37 -5.60
CA LEU A 130 -14.53 5.61 -4.81
C LEU A 130 -15.96 6.02 -4.47
N PRO A 131 -16.18 6.87 -3.45
CA PRO A 131 -17.47 7.49 -3.20
C PRO A 131 -18.01 8.24 -4.43
N LEU A 132 -19.34 8.15 -4.68
CA LEU A 132 -20.00 8.67 -5.90
C LEU A 132 -19.71 10.16 -6.17
N ASN A 133 -19.63 10.98 -5.12
CA ASN A 133 -19.30 12.40 -5.23
C ASN A 133 -17.90 12.64 -5.79
N ILE A 134 -16.93 11.78 -5.42
CA ILE A 134 -15.56 11.84 -5.93
C ILE A 134 -15.52 11.31 -7.37
N GLN A 135 -16.24 10.21 -7.66
CA GLN A 135 -16.33 9.65 -9.01
C GLN A 135 -16.81 10.67 -10.05
N ALA A 136 -17.87 11.42 -9.73
CA ALA A 136 -18.45 12.41 -10.62
C ALA A 136 -17.45 13.50 -11.03
N ILE A 137 -16.62 13.94 -10.08
CA ILE A 137 -15.59 14.97 -10.33
C ILE A 137 -14.45 14.37 -11.15
N ILE A 138 -13.95 13.18 -10.78
CA ILE A 138 -12.87 12.50 -11.50
C ILE A 138 -13.25 12.19 -12.95
N ALA A 139 -14.53 11.88 -13.24
CA ALA A 139 -15.01 11.61 -14.58
C ALA A 139 -14.81 12.79 -15.56
N THR A 140 -14.63 14.00 -15.04
CA THR A 140 -14.32 15.21 -15.82
C THR A 140 -12.82 15.37 -16.13
N MET A 141 -11.94 14.68 -15.40
CA MET A 141 -10.48 14.80 -15.46
C MET A 141 -9.86 13.75 -16.39
N ARG A 142 -10.31 13.70 -17.65
CA ARG A 142 -9.90 12.66 -18.62
C ARG A 142 -8.52 12.90 -19.24
N ASP A 143 -8.04 14.13 -19.20
CA ASP A 143 -6.77 14.59 -19.75
C ASP A 143 -5.58 14.39 -18.79
N LYS A 144 -5.86 14.15 -17.51
CA LYS A 144 -4.84 14.00 -16.47
C LYS A 144 -4.39 12.55 -16.30
N ASN A 145 -3.14 12.35 -15.90
CA ASN A 145 -2.66 11.02 -15.52
C ASN A 145 -3.31 10.53 -14.20
N LEU A 146 -3.13 9.24 -13.90
CA LEU A 146 -3.84 8.61 -12.78
C LEU A 146 -3.34 9.12 -11.42
N ASP A 147 -2.05 9.42 -11.32
CA ASP A 147 -1.44 9.97 -10.10
C ASP A 147 -1.97 11.37 -9.76
N GLU A 148 -2.05 12.27 -10.75
CA GLU A 148 -2.67 13.59 -10.59
C GLU A 148 -4.14 13.48 -10.20
N THR A 149 -4.86 12.54 -10.82
CA THR A 149 -6.27 12.29 -10.53
C THR A 149 -6.45 11.83 -9.08
N ALA A 150 -5.59 10.92 -8.61
CA ALA A 150 -5.62 10.44 -7.24
C ALA A 150 -5.29 11.53 -6.22
N GLY A 151 -4.32 12.41 -6.52
CA GLY A 151 -4.01 13.55 -5.67
C GLY A 151 -5.19 14.51 -5.50
N VAL A 152 -5.95 14.77 -6.56
CA VAL A 152 -7.18 15.59 -6.47
C VAL A 152 -8.28 14.86 -5.71
N ALA A 153 -8.40 13.53 -5.88
CA ALA A 153 -9.36 12.73 -5.14
C ALA A 153 -9.13 12.80 -3.62
N ASP A 154 -7.88 12.78 -3.17
CA ASP A 154 -7.53 12.96 -1.75
C ASP A 154 -8.04 14.32 -1.23
N TYR A 155 -7.82 15.40 -1.98
CA TYR A 155 -8.26 16.75 -1.61
C TYR A 155 -9.79 16.84 -1.50
N ILE A 156 -10.51 16.25 -2.46
CA ILE A 156 -11.98 16.22 -2.43
C ILE A 156 -12.46 15.45 -1.20
N MET A 157 -11.87 14.29 -0.91
CA MET A 157 -12.25 13.47 0.24
C MET A 157 -12.09 14.25 1.55
N GLU A 158 -10.93 14.90 1.74
CA GLU A 158 -10.64 15.72 2.92
C GLU A 158 -11.62 16.91 3.06
N ALA A 159 -11.93 17.60 1.96
CA ALA A 159 -12.88 18.71 1.95
C ALA A 159 -14.29 18.27 2.34
N THR A 160 -14.75 17.11 1.85
CA THR A 160 -16.08 16.58 2.18
C THR A 160 -16.18 16.06 3.61
N GLN A 161 -15.11 15.47 4.14
CA GLN A 161 -15.06 15.00 5.53
C GLN A 161 -15.09 16.17 6.51
N THR A 162 -14.39 17.26 6.19
CA THR A 162 -14.43 18.50 6.97
C THR A 162 -15.84 19.08 7.06
N GLN A 163 -16.59 19.11 5.96
CA GLN A 163 -17.98 19.60 5.94
C GLN A 163 -18.93 18.80 6.83
N SER A 164 -18.76 17.48 6.91
CA SER A 164 -19.59 16.60 7.75
C SER A 164 -19.35 16.81 9.26
N MET A 165 -18.11 17.11 9.67
CA MET A 165 -17.80 17.40 11.08
C MET A 165 -18.36 18.74 11.56
N ILE A 166 -18.41 19.76 10.70
CA ILE A 166 -18.96 21.07 11.08
C ILE A 166 -20.48 20.96 11.32
N ALA A 167 -21.18 20.20 10.47
CA ALA A 167 -22.63 20.01 10.58
C ALA A 167 -23.08 19.26 11.84
N THR A 168 -22.24 18.38 12.41
CA THR A 168 -22.56 17.63 13.64
C THR A 168 -22.39 18.46 14.91
N THR A 169 -21.62 19.54 14.89
CA THR A 169 -21.48 20.48 16.01
C THR A 169 -22.52 21.60 16.03
N ALA A 170 -23.24 21.80 14.92
CA ALA A 170 -24.33 22.76 14.81
C ALA A 170 -25.66 22.10 15.17
N THR A 171 -25.90 21.81 16.44
CA THR A 171 -27.28 21.64 16.93
C THR A 171 -28.01 22.99 16.77
N PRO A 172 -29.11 23.08 16.00
CA PRO A 172 -29.93 24.27 15.98
C PRO A 172 -30.65 24.34 17.33
N THR A 173 -30.32 25.34 18.15
CA THR A 173 -31.13 25.69 19.31
C THR A 173 -32.53 26.07 18.80
N PRO A 174 -33.61 25.36 19.16
CA PRO A 174 -34.96 25.80 18.80
C PRO A 174 -35.33 26.93 19.76
N GLN A 175 -34.97 28.17 19.42
CA GLN A 175 -35.45 29.35 20.14
C GLN A 175 -36.79 29.76 19.54
N HIS A 176 -37.84 28.98 19.81
CA HIS A 176 -39.21 29.33 19.46
C HIS A 176 -40.11 29.18 20.68
N ASP A 177 -39.95 30.04 21.68
CA ASP A 177 -40.91 30.15 22.80
C ASP A 177 -40.85 31.51 23.51
N ALA A 178 -40.99 32.61 22.75
CA ALA A 178 -41.01 33.96 23.35
C ALA A 178 -42.14 34.88 22.88
N ILE A 179 -43.24 34.34 22.32
CA ILE A 179 -44.38 35.19 21.85
C ILE A 179 -45.72 34.88 22.55
N GLN A 180 -45.86 33.85 23.41
CA GLN A 180 -47.17 33.48 23.98
C GLN A 180 -47.46 33.83 25.46
N GLN A 181 -46.73 34.76 26.10
CA GLN A 181 -47.00 35.11 27.52
C GLN A 181 -47.58 36.51 27.79
N LEU A 182 -48.10 37.21 26.77
CA LEU A 182 -48.75 38.53 26.96
C LEU A 182 -50.26 38.51 26.61
N THR A 183 -50.98 37.48 27.05
CA THR A 183 -52.46 37.51 27.14
C THR A 183 -52.93 36.68 28.32
N ASN A 184 -52.80 37.21 29.53
CA ASN A 184 -53.78 37.03 30.62
C ASN A 184 -53.33 37.73 31.89
N LYS A 185 -53.91 38.90 32.15
CA LYS A 185 -54.33 39.33 33.49
C LYS A 185 -55.37 40.43 33.33
N VAL A 186 -56.62 40.03 33.50
CA VAL A 186 -57.74 40.85 33.99
C VAL A 186 -57.57 40.97 35.51
#